data_AF-A0A5E6MBF3-F1
#
_entry.id   AF-A0A5E6MBF3-F1
#
_cell.length_a   1.000
_cell.length_b   1.000
_cell.length_c   1.000
_cell.angle_alpha   90.00
_cell.angle_beta   90.00
_cell.angle_gamma   90.00
#
_symmetry.space_group_name_H-M   'P 1'
#
loop_
_entity.id
_entity.type
_entity.pdbx_description
1 polymer ?
#
loop_
_entity_poly.entity_id
_entity_poly.type
_entity_poly.pdbx_seq_one_letter_code
_entity_poly.pdbx_strand_id
1 'polypeptide(L)'
;MPALWYLELSNVLPQAERCGRITASDVAMRLDLIAELPISVDQETTARAWREILTMARAEGLTTYDATYLELAARRDLLLLTKDHELAEAANRQGVMVLPSQAKTALPPTTKRWRRKT
;
A
#
# COMPACT_ATOMS: atom_id res chain seq x y z
N MET A 1 -7.24 8.19 -3.83
CA MET A 1 -7.06 6.75 -4.14
C MET A 1 -7.33 6.52 -5.62
N PRO A 2 -6.66 5.57 -6.27
CA PRO A 2 -7.03 5.14 -7.61
C PRO A 2 -8.43 4.48 -7.60
N ALA A 3 -9.16 4.53 -8.72
CA ALA A 3 -10.48 3.90 -8.82
C ALA A 3 -10.47 2.39 -8.50
N LEU A 4 -9.34 1.73 -8.75
CA LEU A 4 -9.08 0.32 -8.45
C LEU A 4 -9.29 -0.03 -6.96
N TRP A 5 -9.06 0.91 -6.05
CA TRP A 5 -9.11 0.69 -4.61
C TRP A 5 -10.44 0.09 -4.13
N TYR A 6 -11.58 0.52 -4.70
CA TYR A 6 -12.89 -0.05 -4.34
C TYR A 6 -13.02 -1.53 -4.74
N LEU A 7 -12.42 -1.93 -5.86
CA LEU A 7 -12.43 -3.31 -6.32
C LEU A 7 -11.53 -4.19 -5.44
N GLU A 8 -10.38 -3.68 -5.04
CA GLU A 8 -9.49 -4.37 -4.10
C GLU A 8 -10.15 -4.55 -2.73
N LEU A 9 -10.75 -3.48 -2.20
CA LEU A 9 -11.50 -3.54 -0.95
C LEU A 9 -12.66 -4.52 -1.06
N SER A 10 -13.40 -4.52 -2.18
CA SER A 10 -14.52 -5.44 -2.36
C SER A 10 -14.06 -6.89 -2.52
N ASN A 11 -12.92 -7.15 -3.16
CA ASN A 11 -12.43 -8.51 -3.40
C ASN A 11 -11.98 -9.23 -2.12
N VAL A 12 -11.53 -8.52 -1.09
CA VAL A 12 -11.09 -9.17 0.16
C VAL A 12 -12.25 -9.67 1.03
N LEU A 13 -13.45 -9.10 0.87
CA LEU A 13 -14.60 -9.38 1.74
C LEU A 13 -15.18 -10.79 1.53
N PRO A 14 -15.48 -11.24 0.28
CA PRO A 14 -16.02 -12.58 0.06
C PRO A 14 -15.07 -13.68 0.52
N GLN A 15 -13.75 -13.48 0.38
CA GLN A 15 -12.77 -14.46 0.84
C GLN A 15 -12.76 -14.56 2.38
N ALA A 16 -12.87 -13.42 3.07
CA ALA A 16 -12.94 -13.41 4.53
C ALA A 16 -14.24 -14.02 5.07
N GLU A 17 -15.37 -13.79 4.39
CA GLU A 17 -16.66 -14.44 4.70
C GLU A 17 -16.60 -15.96 4.51
N ARG A 18 -16.08 -16.43 3.37
CA ARG A 18 -15.91 -17.88 3.10
C ARG A 18 -15.01 -18.56 4.13
N CYS A 19 -14.03 -17.85 4.66
CA CYS A 19 -13.17 -18.34 5.73
C CYS A 19 -13.80 -18.22 7.13
N GLY A 20 -15.04 -17.74 7.26
CA GLY A 20 -15.73 -17.55 8.53
C GLY A 20 -15.12 -16.48 9.44
N ARG A 21 -14.28 -15.57 8.90
CA ARG A 21 -13.57 -14.54 9.68
C ARG A 21 -14.44 -13.31 9.97
N ILE A 22 -15.45 -13.07 9.12
CA ILE A 22 -16.41 -11.96 9.21
C ILE A 22 -17.78 -12.44 8.74
N THR A 23 -18.85 -11.85 9.27
CA THR A 23 -20.22 -12.10 8.78
C THR A 23 -20.62 -11.06 7.72
N ALA A 24 -21.64 -11.37 6.91
CA ALA A 24 -22.20 -10.40 5.96
C ALA A 24 -22.72 -9.13 6.66
N SER A 25 -23.26 -9.26 7.88
CA SER A 25 -23.69 -8.11 8.68
C SER A 25 -22.50 -7.25 9.14
N ASP A 26 -21.38 -7.88 9.51
CA ASP A 26 -20.16 -7.15 9.87
C ASP A 26 -19.59 -6.41 8.67
N VAL A 27 -19.66 -7.01 7.47
CA VAL A 27 -19.21 -6.39 6.22
C VAL A 27 -20.01 -5.14 5.91
N ALA A 28 -21.35 -5.23 5.93
CA ALA A 28 -22.22 -4.09 5.64
C ALA A 28 -21.92 -2.91 6.59
N MET A 29 -21.91 -3.16 7.91
CA MET A 29 -21.60 -2.14 8.91
C MET A 29 -20.22 -1.50 8.70
N ARG A 30 -19.20 -2.27 8.32
CA ARG A 30 -17.85 -1.73 8.08
C ARG A 30 -17.76 -0.92 6.80
N LEU A 31 -18.48 -1.32 5.75
CA LEU A 31 -18.54 -0.57 4.49
C LEU A 31 -19.23 0.78 4.68
N ASP A 32 -20.29 0.84 5.51
CA ASP A 32 -20.94 2.10 5.86
C ASP A 32 -19.96 3.07 6.54
N LEU A 33 -19.16 2.58 7.52
CA LEU A 33 -18.12 3.39 8.16
C LEU A 33 -17.04 3.87 7.18
N ILE A 34 -16.66 3.05 6.21
CA ILE A 34 -15.69 3.42 5.18
C ILE A 34 -16.26 4.49 4.25
N ALA A 35 -17.55 4.41 3.91
CA ALA A 35 -18.23 5.38 3.05
C ALA A 35 -18.32 6.78 3.70
N GLU A 36 -18.26 6.87 5.02
CA GLU A 36 -18.21 8.15 5.76
C GLU A 36 -16.84 8.83 5.71
N LEU A 37 -15.77 8.11 5.33
CA LEU A 37 -14.44 8.69 5.24
C LEU A 37 -14.34 9.63 4.04
N PRO A 38 -13.62 10.77 4.15
CA PRO A 38 -13.45 11.74 3.07
C PRO A 38 -12.44 11.22 2.01
N ILE A 39 -12.75 10.10 1.37
CA ILE A 39 -11.90 9.44 0.37
C ILE A 39 -12.18 10.08 -0.99
N SER A 40 -11.15 10.67 -1.58
CA SER A 40 -11.21 11.19 -2.96
C SER A 40 -10.64 10.16 -3.94
N VAL A 41 -11.33 9.98 -5.06
CA VAL A 41 -10.95 9.07 -6.15
C VAL A 41 -10.28 9.86 -7.27
N ASP A 42 -9.08 9.44 -7.67
CA ASP A 42 -8.38 10.02 -8.81
C ASP A 42 -9.08 9.62 -10.11
N GLN A 43 -9.53 10.62 -10.85
CA GLN A 43 -10.29 10.45 -12.11
C GLN A 43 -9.37 10.24 -13.32
N GLU A 44 -8.06 10.46 -13.18
CA GLU A 44 -7.09 10.34 -14.27
C GLU A 44 -6.51 8.93 -14.43
N THR A 45 -6.68 8.08 -13.42
CA THR A 45 -6.08 6.74 -13.36
C THR A 45 -6.35 5.93 -14.63
N THR A 46 -7.61 5.87 -15.11
CA THR A 46 -7.97 5.11 -16.31
C THR A 46 -7.32 5.67 -17.58
N ALA A 47 -7.26 6.99 -17.71
CA ALA A 47 -6.65 7.63 -18.88
C ALA A 47 -5.13 7.41 -18.95
N ARG A 48 -4.48 7.24 -17.79
CA ARG A 48 -3.03 7.02 -17.65
C ARG A 48 -2.61 5.55 -17.64
N ALA A 49 -3.58 4.63 -17.53
CA ALA A 49 -3.36 3.19 -17.36
C ALA A 49 -2.43 2.59 -18.43
N TRP A 50 -2.65 2.91 -19.70
CA TRP A 50 -1.90 2.32 -20.83
C TRP A 50 -0.61 3.08 -21.18
N ARG A 51 -0.33 4.18 -20.50
CA ARG A 51 0.82 5.05 -20.78
C ARG A 51 1.72 5.14 -19.57
N GLU A 52 1.50 6.11 -18.69
CA GLU A 52 2.35 6.42 -17.55
C GLU A 52 2.42 5.22 -16.58
N ILE A 53 1.26 4.62 -16.26
CA ILE A 53 1.20 3.49 -15.31
C ILE A 53 1.87 2.25 -15.89
N LEU A 54 1.58 1.89 -17.16
CA LEU A 54 2.24 0.75 -17.80
C LEU A 54 3.76 0.94 -17.95
N THR A 55 4.20 2.17 -18.20
CA THR A 55 5.62 2.52 -18.30
C THR A 55 6.29 2.38 -16.94
N MET A 56 5.67 2.89 -15.88
CA MET A 56 6.15 2.78 -14.51
C MET A 56 6.21 1.32 -14.03
N ALA A 57 5.18 0.53 -14.34
CA ALA A 57 5.15 -0.90 -14.04
C ALA A 57 6.36 -1.64 -14.63
N ARG A 58 6.69 -1.36 -15.90
CA ARG A 58 7.85 -1.96 -16.58
C ARG A 58 9.18 -1.47 -16.01
N ALA A 59 9.29 -0.17 -15.71
CA ALA A 59 10.52 0.42 -15.20
C ALA A 59 10.88 -0.09 -13.80
N GLU A 60 9.87 -0.30 -12.96
CA GLU A 60 10.07 -0.72 -11.56
C GLU A 60 9.86 -2.21 -11.33
N GLY A 61 9.48 -2.98 -12.36
CA GLY A 61 9.18 -4.40 -12.24
C GLY A 61 7.92 -4.71 -11.43
N LEU A 62 6.98 -3.76 -11.37
CA LEU A 62 5.74 -3.85 -10.59
C LEU A 62 4.58 -4.40 -11.42
N THR A 63 3.55 -4.90 -10.73
CA THR A 63 2.25 -5.09 -11.37
C THR A 63 1.64 -3.73 -11.76
N THR A 64 0.72 -3.71 -12.73
CA THR A 64 0.00 -2.47 -13.06
C THR A 64 -0.86 -1.96 -11.90
N TYR A 65 -1.25 -2.84 -10.97
CA TYR A 65 -1.96 -2.45 -9.76
C TYR A 65 -1.04 -1.65 -8.81
N ASP A 66 0.13 -2.18 -8.48
CA ASP A 66 1.09 -1.49 -7.61
C ASP A 66 1.63 -0.21 -8.25
N ALA A 67 1.92 -0.25 -9.55
CA ALA A 67 2.35 0.92 -10.31
C ALA A 67 1.27 2.01 -10.37
N THR A 68 -0.01 1.67 -10.27
CA THR A 68 -1.10 2.66 -10.20
C THR A 68 -0.99 3.49 -8.93
N TYR A 69 -0.69 2.86 -7.79
CA TYR A 69 -0.50 3.55 -6.52
C TYR A 69 0.76 4.42 -6.53
N LEU A 70 1.86 3.90 -7.09
CA LEU A 70 3.10 4.65 -7.21
C LEU A 70 2.97 5.86 -8.15
N GLU A 71 2.33 5.68 -9.31
CA GLU A 71 2.10 6.76 -10.28
C GLU A 71 1.28 7.88 -9.66
N LEU A 72 0.20 7.53 -8.97
CA LEU A 72 -0.66 8.51 -8.33
C LEU A 72 0.11 9.29 -7.25
N ALA A 73 0.90 8.58 -6.42
CA ALA A 73 1.67 9.20 -5.37
C ALA A 73 2.74 10.16 -5.93
N ALA A 74 3.48 9.73 -6.95
CA ALA A 74 4.50 10.55 -7.61
C ALA A 74 3.89 11.77 -8.31
N ARG A 75 2.79 11.59 -9.07
CA ARG A 75 2.14 12.68 -9.82
C ARG A 75 1.54 13.76 -8.93
N ARG A 76 1.05 13.38 -7.75
CA ARG A 76 0.33 14.28 -6.82
C ARG A 76 1.20 14.75 -5.65
N ASP A 77 2.49 14.42 -5.65
CA ASP A 77 3.41 14.67 -4.54
C ASP A 77 2.87 14.19 -3.18
N LEU A 78 2.30 12.97 -3.18
CA LEU A 78 1.72 12.35 -1.99
C LEU A 78 2.64 11.30 -1.38
N LEU A 79 2.44 11.05 -0.09
CA LEU A 79 3.03 9.90 0.60
C LEU A 79 2.37 8.60 0.13
N LEU A 80 3.16 7.55 -0.04
CA LEU A 80 2.66 6.21 -0.33
C LEU A 80 2.55 5.40 0.96
N LEU A 81 1.32 5.09 1.37
CA LEU A 81 1.06 4.16 2.45
C LEU A 81 1.01 2.73 1.90
N THR A 82 2.03 1.92 2.18
CA THR A 82 2.05 0.51 1.75
C THR A 82 2.77 -0.39 2.76
N LYS A 83 2.29 -1.63 2.85
CA LYS A 83 2.98 -2.73 3.55
C LYS A 83 3.75 -3.65 2.59
N ASP A 84 3.57 -3.44 1.29
CA ASP A 84 4.29 -4.18 0.27
C ASP A 84 5.72 -3.65 0.15
N HIS A 85 6.69 -4.55 0.30
CA HIS A 85 8.11 -4.19 0.32
C HIS A 85 8.63 -3.82 -1.07
N GLU A 86 8.20 -4.52 -2.11
CA GLU A 86 8.65 -4.26 -3.49
C GLU A 86 8.14 -2.89 -3.96
N LEU A 87 6.87 -2.59 -3.66
CA LEU A 87 6.28 -1.28 -3.92
C LEU A 87 6.93 -0.17 -3.08
N ALA A 88 7.27 -0.43 -1.82
CA ALA A 88 7.98 0.54 -0.98
C ALA A 88 9.38 0.85 -1.52
N GLU A 89 10.13 -0.15 -1.96
CA GLU A 89 11.44 0.05 -2.56
C GLU A 89 11.35 0.83 -3.89
N ALA A 90 10.39 0.50 -4.74
CA ALA A 90 10.12 1.24 -5.97
C ALA A 90 9.77 2.71 -5.70
N ALA A 91 8.94 2.97 -4.69
CA ALA A 91 8.60 4.32 -4.27
C ALA A 91 9.83 5.13 -3.83
N ASN A 92 10.69 4.52 -3.03
CA ASN A 92 11.93 5.18 -2.60
C ASN A 92 12.86 5.49 -3.79
N ARG A 93 12.96 4.62 -4.80
CA ARG A 93 13.73 4.87 -6.03
C ARG A 93 13.15 6.03 -6.85
N GLN A 94 11.82 6.17 -6.84
CA GLN A 94 11.10 7.27 -7.50
C GLN A 94 11.02 8.54 -6.65
N GLY A 95 11.67 8.59 -5.48
CA GLY A 95 11.65 9.76 -4.59
C GLY A 95 10.34 9.98 -3.86
N VAL A 96 9.43 9.01 -3.88
CA VAL A 96 8.15 9.04 -3.16
C VAL A 96 8.36 8.56 -1.73
N MET A 97 7.96 9.36 -0.75
CA MET A 97 8.09 9.00 0.66
C MET A 97 7.05 7.94 1.05
N VAL A 98 7.49 6.92 1.79
CA VAL A 98 6.67 5.74 2.15
C VAL A 98 6.33 5.72 3.64
N LEU A 99 5.09 5.30 3.94
CA LEU A 99 4.63 4.98 5.28
C LEU A 99 4.10 3.53 5.38
N PRO A 100 4.25 2.86 6.54
CA PRO A 100 5.23 3.19 7.57
C PRO A 100 6.65 3.13 7.01
N SER A 101 7.60 3.83 7.64
CA SER A 101 9.00 3.74 7.22
C SER A 101 9.46 2.29 7.31
N GLN A 102 9.85 1.72 6.16
CA GLN A 102 10.38 0.36 6.05
C GLN A 102 11.89 0.30 6.38
N ALA A 103 12.49 1.42 6.79
CA ALA A 103 13.86 1.42 7.26
C ALA A 103 13.97 0.46 8.45
N LYS A 104 14.75 -0.60 8.30
CA LYS A 104 15.16 -1.43 9.43
C LYS A 104 15.83 -0.50 10.43
N THR A 105 15.18 -0.23 11.56
CA THR A 105 15.85 0.39 12.72
C THR A 105 17.01 -0.53 13.06
N ALA A 106 18.22 -0.17 12.64
CA ALA A 106 19.42 -0.86 13.06
C ALA A 106 19.50 -0.68 14.58
N LEU A 107 19.14 -1.71 15.34
CA LEU A 107 19.44 -1.75 16.76
C LEU A 107 20.97 -1.59 16.88
N PRO A 108 21.49 -0.64 17.66
CA PRO A 108 22.92 -0.54 17.86
C PRO A 108 23.43 -1.89 18.42
N PRO A 109 24.60 -2.38 17.96
CA PRO A 109 25.11 -3.67 18.40
C PRO A 109 25.27 -3.66 19.93
N THR A 110 24.48 -4.48 20.62
CA THR A 110 24.56 -4.61 22.07
C THR A 110 25.86 -5.30 22.43
N THR A 111 26.83 -4.55 22.96
CA THR A 111 28.02 -5.13 23.58
C THR A 111 27.66 -5.72 24.94
N LYS A 112 27.10 -6.94 24.97
CA LYS A 112 26.98 -7.71 26.23
C LYS A 112 28.36 -8.25 26.64
N ARG A 113 29.14 -7.41 27.35
CA ARG A 113 30.34 -7.84 28.07
C ARG A 113 29.93 -8.49 29.39
N TRP A 114 29.75 -9.81 29.40
CA TRP A 114 29.60 -10.55 30.65
C TRP A 114 30.92 -10.53 31.43
N ARG A 115 30.94 -9.80 32.55
CA ARG A 115 32.01 -9.94 33.55
C ARG A 115 31.74 -11.22 34.35
N ARG A 116 32.66 -12.18 34.29
CA ARG A 116 32.74 -13.28 35.26
C ARG A 116 33.00 -12.66 36.64
N LYS A 117 32.08 -12.85 37.59
CA LYS A 117 32.39 -12.69 39.01
C LYS A 117 33.05 -13.99 39.48
N THR A 118 34.14 -13.78 40.21
CA THR A 118 34.92 -14.71 41.04
C THR A 118 34.04 -15.62 41.88
#